data_AF-A0A9E2U844-F1
#
_entry.id   AF-A0A9E2U844-F1
#
_cell.length_a   1.000
_cell.length_b   1.000
_cell.length_c   1.000
_cell.angle_alpha   90.00
_cell.angle_beta   90.00
_cell.angle_gamma   90.00
#
_symmetry.space_group_name_H-M   'P 1'
#
loop_
_entity.id
_entity.type
_entity.pdbx_description
1 polymer ?
#
loop_
_entity_poly.entity_id
_entity_poly.type
_entity_poly.pdbx_seq_one_letter_code
_entity_poly.pdbx_strand_id
1 'polypeptide(L)'
;MPSPDRHATLASRNAHKARELERLLPGWAIEPLVADDWPAETGDTYEANARIKAVFGREVLGPDATVIGEDSGLEVDALGGRPGIHSARYAPEGAPAIAKLLGELDGVDARDARYVSELVCLTPEGELRGSGTLTGRIAREARGHEGFGYDPVFVPDGERETVAELGDAWKERNSHRARAARALLAALAMTLLVAGCGGTDKTGIRVLRRFFAAGPVARKLGTRFPHKPGTLPCTVDDSGTTVQATCATDISLVKPDKAVVTLTEAWNHGAKAHTWFFFIRRDGSVQSVVQEGSPSPVTTTTSH
;
A
#
# COMPACT_ATOMS: atom_id res chain seq x y z
N MET A 1 13.19 -7.33 13.60
CA MET A 1 13.90 -6.20 13.03
C MET A 1 13.80 -6.41 11.56
N PRO A 2 13.12 -5.50 10.88
CA PRO A 2 13.36 -5.34 9.46
C PRO A 2 14.88 -5.23 9.26
N SER A 3 15.40 -5.86 8.20
CA SER A 3 16.81 -5.76 7.80
C SER A 3 17.20 -4.29 7.57
N PRO A 4 18.51 -3.93 7.45
CA PRO A 4 19.04 -2.59 7.72
C PRO A 4 18.19 -1.50 7.09
N ASP A 5 17.88 -0.47 7.89
CA ASP A 5 17.03 0.67 7.58
C ASP A 5 16.90 0.88 6.06
N ARG A 6 15.76 0.47 5.49
CA ARG A 6 15.49 0.74 4.07
C ARG A 6 15.19 2.22 3.97
N HIS A 7 16.18 2.99 3.55
CA HIS A 7 16.02 4.42 3.34
C HIS A 7 15.28 4.66 2.03
N ALA A 8 14.23 5.46 2.07
CA ALA A 8 13.56 5.95 0.89
C ALA A 8 13.24 7.43 1.04
N THR A 9 13.29 8.14 -0.08
CA THR A 9 12.85 9.53 -0.11
C THR A 9 11.46 9.63 -0.73
N LEU A 10 10.52 10.27 -0.04
CA LEU A 10 9.20 10.61 -0.57
C LEU A 10 9.28 11.89 -1.40
N ALA A 11 9.12 11.77 -2.71
CA ALA A 11 8.93 12.89 -3.62
C ALA A 11 7.49 13.43 -3.52
N SER A 12 7.21 14.20 -2.48
CA SER A 12 5.93 14.88 -2.27
C SER A 12 6.12 16.25 -1.62
N ARG A 13 5.38 17.25 -2.09
CA ARG A 13 5.27 18.57 -1.44
C ARG A 13 4.56 18.53 -0.09
N ASN A 14 3.81 17.47 0.20
CA ASN A 14 3.07 17.32 1.44
C ASN A 14 3.90 16.54 2.48
N ALA A 15 4.48 17.26 3.43
CA ALA A 15 5.30 16.70 4.51
C ALA A 15 4.51 15.76 5.46
N HIS A 16 3.18 15.88 5.54
CA HIS A 16 2.37 14.95 6.35
C HIS A 16 2.37 13.55 5.75
N LYS A 17 2.48 13.42 4.42
CA LYS A 17 2.48 12.11 3.74
C LYS A 17 3.73 11.29 4.05
N ALA A 18 4.89 11.92 4.24
CA ALA A 18 6.12 11.21 4.61
C ALA A 18 5.96 10.53 5.98
N ARG A 19 5.50 11.29 6.98
CA ARG A 19 5.23 10.77 8.32
C ARG A 19 4.16 9.67 8.32
N GLU A 20 3.10 9.83 7.54
CA GLU A 20 2.06 8.81 7.42
C GLU A 20 2.61 7.54 6.75
N LEU A 21 3.35 7.66 5.64
CA LEU A 21 3.94 6.50 4.95
C LEU A 21 5.00 5.77 5.78
N GLU A 22 5.81 6.50 6.54
CA GLU A 22 6.81 5.89 7.44
C GLU A 22 6.14 4.96 8.46
N ARG A 23 5.01 5.38 9.05
CA ARG A 23 4.22 4.53 9.94
C ARG A 23 3.57 3.34 9.23
N LEU A 24 3.24 3.49 7.95
CA LEU A 24 2.59 2.47 7.14
C LEU A 24 3.56 1.46 6.49
N LEU A 25 4.85 1.78 6.44
CA LEU A 25 5.91 0.97 5.84
C LEU A 25 6.91 0.58 6.94
N PRO A 26 6.55 -0.35 7.84
CA PRO A 26 7.42 -0.73 8.96
C PRO A 26 8.80 -1.19 8.45
N GLY A 27 9.85 -0.61 9.01
CA GLY A 27 11.23 -0.90 8.62
C GLY A 27 11.79 -0.06 7.48
N TRP A 28 11.02 0.92 7.01
CA TRP A 28 11.49 1.96 6.11
C TRP A 28 11.69 3.25 6.89
N ALA A 29 12.83 3.90 6.69
CA ALA A 29 13.03 5.29 7.08
C ALA A 29 12.63 6.15 5.89
N ILE A 30 11.62 7.02 6.05
CA ILE A 30 11.05 7.78 4.94
C ILE A 30 11.20 9.27 5.16
N GLU A 31 12.10 9.87 4.39
CA GLU A 31 12.37 11.31 4.44
C GLU A 31 11.67 12.03 3.30
N PRO A 32 11.13 13.24 3.51
CA PRO A 32 10.61 14.05 2.41
C PRO A 32 11.77 14.53 1.51
N LEU A 33 11.57 14.53 0.19
CA LEU A 33 12.51 15.14 -0.75
C LEU A 33 12.56 16.65 -0.50
N VAL A 34 13.78 17.17 -0.34
CA VAL A 34 14.05 18.61 -0.31
C VAL A 34 14.39 19.04 -1.74
N ALA A 35 13.52 19.83 -2.36
CA ALA A 35 13.71 20.37 -3.70
C ALA A 35 12.97 21.72 -3.84
N ASP A 36 13.61 22.68 -4.53
CA ASP A 36 13.07 24.02 -4.75
C ASP A 36 12.03 24.02 -5.88
N ASP A 37 12.35 23.37 -6.99
CA ASP A 37 11.47 23.22 -8.15
C ASP A 37 10.82 21.84 -8.15
N TRP A 38 9.54 21.77 -8.49
CA TRP A 38 8.83 20.50 -8.63
C TRP A 38 8.20 20.40 -10.02
N PRO A 39 8.13 19.19 -10.59
CA PRO A 39 7.52 18.97 -11.88
C PRO A 39 6.01 19.26 -11.82
N ALA A 40 5.46 19.69 -12.95
CA ALA A 40 4.02 19.74 -13.10
C ALA A 40 3.43 18.32 -13.08
N GLU A 41 2.33 18.15 -12.35
CA GLU A 41 1.52 16.92 -12.35
C GLU A 41 0.63 16.92 -13.61
N THR A 42 1.20 16.48 -14.74
CA THR A 42 0.54 16.46 -16.06
C THR A 42 -0.06 15.10 -16.41
N GLY A 43 -0.09 14.16 -15.48
CA GLY A 43 -0.63 12.83 -15.71
C GLY A 43 -2.16 12.83 -15.66
N ASP A 44 -2.77 12.02 -16.52
CA ASP A 44 -4.22 11.83 -16.56
C ASP A 44 -4.73 10.86 -15.47
N THR A 45 -3.83 10.27 -14.69
CA THR A 45 -4.14 9.33 -13.60
C THR A 45 -3.26 9.59 -12.38
N TYR A 46 -3.72 9.16 -11.18
CA TYR A 46 -2.91 9.22 -9.97
C TYR A 46 -1.59 8.45 -10.12
N GLU A 47 -1.62 7.26 -10.75
CA GLU A 47 -0.41 6.48 -11.00
C GLU A 47 0.60 7.26 -11.85
N ALA A 48 0.14 7.93 -12.90
CA ALA A 48 1.00 8.74 -13.76
C ALA A 48 1.63 9.90 -12.99
N ASN A 49 0.86 10.61 -12.15
CA ASN A 49 1.38 11.68 -11.30
C ASN A 49 2.33 11.18 -10.22
N ALA A 50 2.02 10.05 -9.58
CA ALA A 50 2.90 9.39 -8.62
C ALA A 50 4.24 9.02 -9.27
N ARG A 51 4.20 8.49 -10.50
CA ARG A 51 5.40 8.15 -11.27
C ARG A 51 6.21 9.39 -11.66
N ILE A 52 5.57 10.47 -12.12
CA ILE A 52 6.25 11.75 -12.44
C ILE A 52 7.04 12.23 -11.23
N LYS A 53 6.41 12.21 -10.04
CA LYS A 53 7.06 12.58 -8.77
C LYS A 53 8.22 11.66 -8.42
N ALA A 54 8.05 10.35 -8.52
CA ALA A 54 9.11 9.39 -8.21
C ALA A 54 10.32 9.56 -9.14
N VAL A 55 10.08 9.70 -10.45
CA VAL A 55 11.13 9.91 -11.46
C VAL A 55 11.89 11.19 -11.16
N PHE A 56 11.19 12.29 -10.91
CA PHE A 56 11.81 13.56 -10.53
C PHE A 56 12.69 13.43 -9.29
N GLY A 57 12.19 12.81 -8.21
CA GLY A 57 13.01 12.62 -7.01
C GLY A 57 14.27 11.78 -7.28
N ARG A 58 14.20 10.81 -8.19
CA ARG A 58 15.35 10.01 -8.60
C ARG A 58 16.32 10.78 -9.49
N GLU A 59 15.84 11.70 -10.32
CA GLU A 59 16.69 12.63 -11.08
C GLU A 59 17.48 13.56 -10.15
N VAL A 60 16.86 14.01 -9.04
CA VAL A 60 17.51 14.87 -8.05
C VAL A 60 18.55 14.11 -7.22
N LEU A 61 18.24 12.88 -6.78
CA LEU A 61 19.07 12.12 -5.83
C LEU A 61 20.09 11.17 -6.49
N GLY A 62 19.87 10.79 -7.75
CA GLY A 62 20.71 9.86 -8.49
C GLY A 62 20.09 8.46 -8.66
N PRO A 63 20.61 7.67 -9.61
CA PRO A 63 19.97 6.43 -10.09
C PRO A 63 19.88 5.32 -9.03
N ASP A 64 20.76 5.33 -8.03
CA ASP A 64 20.80 4.33 -6.96
C ASP A 64 19.88 4.69 -5.76
N ALA A 65 19.26 5.88 -5.79
CA ALA A 65 18.34 6.29 -4.74
C ALA A 65 17.02 5.52 -4.81
N THR A 66 16.52 5.10 -3.64
CA THR A 66 15.16 4.59 -3.51
C THR A 66 14.20 5.75 -3.30
N VAL A 67 13.27 5.95 -4.23
CA VAL A 67 12.36 7.10 -4.24
C VAL A 67 10.92 6.65 -4.35
N ILE A 68 10.08 7.13 -3.44
CA ILE A 68 8.63 6.91 -3.48
C ILE A 68 7.98 8.18 -4.03
N GLY A 69 7.20 8.06 -5.10
CA GLY A 69 6.23 9.05 -5.49
C GLY A 69 4.83 8.60 -5.11
N GLU A 70 4.00 9.55 -4.69
CA GLU A 70 2.64 9.28 -4.23
C GLU A 70 1.68 10.31 -4.80
N ASP A 71 0.55 9.86 -5.34
CA ASP A 71 -0.57 10.73 -5.68
C ASP A 71 -1.88 10.17 -5.13
N SER A 72 -2.72 11.08 -4.62
CA SER A 72 -3.97 10.70 -3.97
C SER A 72 -5.04 11.75 -4.14
N GLY A 73 -6.29 11.32 -4.21
CA GLY A 73 -7.43 12.21 -4.31
C GLY A 73 -8.71 11.62 -3.76
N LEU A 74 -9.70 12.50 -3.60
CA LEU A 74 -11.08 12.20 -3.31
C LEU A 74 -11.88 12.25 -4.63
N GLU A 75 -12.67 11.22 -4.87
CA GLU A 75 -13.59 11.15 -5.99
C GLU A 75 -15.01 11.05 -5.45
N VAL A 76 -15.90 11.93 -5.94
CA VAL A 76 -17.31 11.91 -5.56
C VAL A 76 -18.16 11.62 -6.78
N ASP A 77 -18.98 10.58 -6.69
CA ASP A 77 -19.71 10.03 -7.84
C ASP A 77 -20.70 11.06 -8.41
N ALA A 78 -21.44 11.75 -7.55
CA ALA A 78 -22.38 12.80 -7.96
C ALA A 78 -21.71 14.02 -8.62
N LEU A 79 -20.40 14.21 -8.42
CA LEU A 79 -19.64 15.28 -9.07
C LEU A 79 -18.87 14.79 -10.31
N GLY A 80 -19.17 13.59 -10.79
CA GLY A 80 -18.49 12.96 -11.93
C GLY A 80 -17.04 12.59 -11.61
N GLY A 81 -16.76 12.18 -10.37
CA GLY A 81 -15.42 11.83 -9.91
C GLY A 81 -14.57 13.02 -9.45
N ARG A 82 -15.07 14.25 -9.52
CA ARG A 82 -14.38 15.42 -8.95
C ARG A 82 -14.41 15.37 -7.41
N PRO A 83 -13.42 15.92 -6.69
CA PRO A 83 -12.23 16.66 -7.18
C PRO A 83 -11.21 15.85 -8.00
N GLY A 84 -11.10 14.54 -7.78
CA GLY A 84 -10.20 13.65 -8.52
C GLY A 84 -8.72 13.99 -8.30
N ILE A 85 -7.92 13.89 -9.37
CA ILE A 85 -6.50 14.30 -9.41
C ILE A 85 -6.27 15.77 -9.04
N HIS A 86 -7.32 16.60 -9.00
CA HIS A 86 -7.24 18.00 -8.58
C HIS A 86 -7.57 18.20 -7.10
N SER A 87 -7.66 17.14 -6.30
CA SER A 87 -8.03 17.21 -4.87
C SER A 87 -7.24 18.21 -4.06
N ALA A 88 -5.92 18.31 -4.27
CA ALA A 88 -5.06 19.27 -3.57
C ALA A 88 -5.24 20.72 -4.05
N ARG A 89 -5.83 20.92 -5.24
CA ARG A 89 -6.04 22.23 -5.90
C ARG A 89 -7.52 22.53 -6.12
N TYR A 90 -8.40 21.84 -5.37
CA TYR A 90 -9.83 21.90 -5.64
C TYR A 90 -10.42 23.27 -5.35
N ALA A 91 -9.90 23.92 -4.32
CA ALA A 91 -10.13 25.33 -4.04
C ALA A 91 -8.79 26.10 -4.20
N PRO A 92 -8.85 27.41 -4.46
CA PRO A 92 -7.67 28.27 -4.44
C PRO A 92 -6.88 28.09 -3.13
N GLU A 93 -5.58 28.36 -3.19
CA GLU A 93 -4.72 28.26 -2.01
C GLU A 93 -5.27 29.14 -0.86
N GLY A 94 -5.38 28.56 0.34
CA GLY A 94 -5.98 29.20 1.52
C GLY A 94 -7.52 29.21 1.56
N ALA A 95 -8.20 28.79 0.49
CA ALA A 95 -9.66 28.68 0.49
C ALA A 95 -10.14 27.33 1.07
N PRO A 96 -11.29 27.30 1.77
CA PRO A 96 -11.80 26.09 2.41
C PRO A 96 -12.33 25.08 1.38
N ALA A 97 -11.48 24.15 0.95
CA ALA A 97 -11.82 23.10 -0.03
C ALA A 97 -13.05 22.27 0.40
N ILE A 98 -13.19 22.01 1.71
CA ILE A 98 -14.37 21.34 2.29
C ILE A 98 -15.64 22.15 2.05
N ALA A 99 -15.62 23.47 2.27
CA ALA A 99 -16.82 24.30 2.09
C ALA A 99 -17.26 24.33 0.62
N LYS A 100 -16.30 24.40 -0.32
CA LYS A 100 -16.59 24.26 -1.75
C LYS A 100 -17.23 22.90 -2.07
N LEU A 101 -16.65 21.81 -1.57
CA LEU A 101 -17.17 20.46 -1.78
C LEU A 101 -18.60 20.32 -1.23
N LEU A 102 -18.85 20.78 -0.01
CA LEU A 102 -20.18 20.71 0.61
C LEU A 102 -21.20 21.59 -0.13
N GLY A 103 -20.80 22.77 -0.60
CA GLY A 103 -21.66 23.64 -1.40
C GLY A 103 -22.04 23.04 -2.76
N GLU A 104 -21.12 22.37 -3.45
CA GLU A 104 -21.44 21.64 -4.69
C GLU A 104 -22.34 20.41 -4.46
N LEU A 105 -22.39 19.91 -3.23
CA LEU A 105 -23.21 18.78 -2.82
C LEU A 105 -24.46 19.19 -2.03
N ASP A 106 -24.81 20.48 -2.04
CA ASP A 106 -26.04 20.96 -1.39
C ASP A 106 -27.27 20.40 -2.13
N GLY A 107 -28.25 19.91 -1.38
CA GLY A 107 -29.42 19.22 -1.92
C GLY A 107 -29.16 17.86 -2.60
N VAL A 108 -27.91 17.36 -2.63
CA VAL A 108 -27.56 16.07 -3.23
C VAL A 108 -27.65 14.95 -2.18
N ASP A 109 -28.48 13.93 -2.44
CA ASP A 109 -28.63 12.77 -1.55
C ASP A 109 -27.65 11.62 -1.85
N ALA A 110 -27.32 11.39 -3.14
CA ALA A 110 -26.32 10.42 -3.54
C ALA A 110 -24.92 11.00 -3.34
N ARG A 111 -24.27 10.65 -2.23
CA ARG A 111 -22.98 11.25 -1.81
C ARG A 111 -21.85 10.23 -1.74
N ASP A 112 -21.98 9.13 -2.47
CA ASP A 112 -20.96 8.10 -2.60
C ASP A 112 -19.65 8.70 -3.07
N ALA A 113 -18.56 8.28 -2.43
CA ALA A 113 -17.25 8.81 -2.67
C ALA A 113 -16.18 7.76 -2.36
N ARG A 114 -14.99 7.97 -2.90
CA ARG A 114 -13.82 7.16 -2.55
C ARG A 114 -12.57 8.00 -2.48
N TYR A 115 -11.72 7.67 -1.52
CA TYR A 115 -10.32 8.06 -1.59
C TYR A 115 -9.52 7.04 -2.39
N VAL A 116 -8.58 7.54 -3.19
CA VAL A 116 -7.62 6.73 -3.98
C VAL A 116 -6.21 7.21 -3.63
N SER A 117 -5.27 6.28 -3.44
CA SER A 117 -3.82 6.55 -3.34
C SER A 117 -3.07 5.57 -4.22
N GLU A 118 -2.17 6.11 -5.04
CA GLU A 118 -1.23 5.36 -5.87
C GLU A 118 0.19 5.68 -5.41
N LEU A 119 0.96 4.63 -5.12
CA LEU A 119 2.37 4.67 -4.78
C LEU A 119 3.19 4.08 -5.91
N VAL A 120 4.24 4.80 -6.30
CA VAL A 120 5.28 4.31 -7.21
C VAL A 120 6.61 4.38 -6.47
N CYS A 121 7.21 3.24 -6.20
CA CYS A 121 8.53 3.16 -5.56
C CYS A 121 9.56 2.74 -6.60
N LEU A 122 10.56 3.58 -6.78
CA LEU A 122 11.68 3.39 -7.66
C LEU A 122 12.87 2.92 -6.83
N THR A 123 13.33 1.69 -7.04
CA THR A 123 14.54 1.13 -6.41
C THR A 123 15.63 0.92 -7.47
N PRO A 124 16.89 0.65 -7.08
CA PRO A 124 17.94 0.25 -8.02
C PRO A 124 17.57 -1.00 -8.84
N GLU A 125 16.77 -1.90 -8.26
CA GLU A 125 16.36 -3.16 -8.88
C GLU A 125 15.14 -2.98 -9.81
N GLY A 126 14.31 -1.95 -9.62
CA GLY A 126 13.17 -1.73 -10.50
C GLY A 126 12.11 -0.78 -9.97
N GLU A 127 10.97 -0.78 -10.66
CA GLU A 127 9.78 0.01 -10.30
C GLU A 127 8.75 -0.92 -9.64
N LEU A 128 8.34 -0.56 -8.42
CA LEU A 128 7.29 -1.20 -7.64
C LEU A 128 6.09 -0.26 -7.54
N ARG A 129 4.90 -0.85 -7.41
CA ARG A 129 3.65 -0.08 -7.34
C ARG A 129 2.74 -0.60 -6.23
N GLY A 130 1.99 0.30 -5.62
CA GLY A 130 0.98 -0.02 -4.62
C GLY A 130 -0.24 0.88 -4.77
N SER A 131 -1.40 0.27 -4.95
CA SER A 131 -2.68 0.98 -5.11
C SER A 131 -3.58 0.75 -3.89
N GLY A 132 -4.32 1.76 -3.47
CA GLY A 132 -5.28 1.63 -2.39
C GLY A 132 -6.50 2.52 -2.56
N THR A 133 -7.67 1.97 -2.29
CA THR A 133 -8.95 2.68 -2.36
C THR A 133 -9.70 2.51 -1.05
N LEU A 134 -10.30 3.58 -0.54
CA LEU A 134 -11.23 3.57 0.59
C LEU A 134 -12.57 4.13 0.11
N THR A 135 -13.61 3.30 0.10
CA THR A 135 -14.98 3.69 -0.27
C THR A 135 -15.75 4.21 0.94
N GLY A 136 -16.73 5.06 0.67
CA GLY A 136 -17.53 5.72 1.69
C GLY A 136 -18.45 6.77 1.08
N ARG A 137 -18.76 7.78 1.88
CA ARG A 137 -19.67 8.86 1.48
C ARG A 137 -19.29 10.20 2.10
N ILE A 138 -19.72 11.28 1.50
CA ILE A 138 -19.53 12.63 2.05
C ILE A 138 -20.62 12.93 3.10
N ALA A 139 -20.22 13.37 4.29
CA ALA A 139 -21.08 13.87 5.37
C ALA A 139 -21.61 15.27 5.08
N ARG A 140 -22.81 15.60 5.57
CA ARG A 140 -23.45 16.91 5.31
C ARG A 140 -22.71 18.09 5.96
N GLU A 141 -21.91 17.81 6.97
CA GLU A 141 -21.18 18.78 7.77
C GLU A 141 -19.85 18.17 8.21
N ALA A 142 -18.86 19.04 8.42
CA ALA A 142 -17.53 18.63 8.86
C ALA A 142 -17.55 18.29 10.35
N ARG A 143 -16.90 17.17 10.74
CA ARG A 143 -16.74 16.73 12.12
C ARG A 143 -15.33 16.17 12.34
N GLY A 144 -14.88 16.16 13.58
CA GLY A 144 -13.52 15.68 13.93
C GLY A 144 -12.43 16.71 13.67
N HIS A 145 -11.22 16.42 14.15
CA HIS A 145 -10.07 17.33 14.13
C HIS A 145 -8.74 16.65 13.80
N GLU A 146 -8.69 15.32 13.78
CA GLU A 146 -7.52 14.56 13.37
C GLU A 146 -7.46 14.39 11.84
N GLY A 147 -6.29 14.02 11.31
CA GLY A 147 -6.09 13.86 9.88
C GLY A 147 -5.91 15.17 9.10
N PHE A 148 -6.21 15.16 7.81
CA PHE A 148 -6.03 16.31 6.92
C PHE A 148 -6.92 16.25 5.67
N GLY A 149 -6.97 17.34 4.89
CA GLY A 149 -7.70 17.36 3.63
C GLY A 149 -9.22 17.25 3.83
N TYR A 150 -9.85 16.22 3.25
CA TYR A 150 -11.31 16.02 3.31
C TYR A 150 -11.74 15.05 4.41
N ASP A 151 -10.81 14.63 5.28
CA ASP A 151 -11.09 13.70 6.38
C ASP A 151 -12.28 14.11 7.27
N PRO A 152 -12.51 15.40 7.56
CA PRO A 152 -13.66 15.84 8.36
C PRO A 152 -15.03 15.63 7.72
N VAL A 153 -15.09 15.35 6.42
CA VAL A 153 -16.36 15.14 5.71
C VAL A 153 -16.46 13.77 5.05
N PHE A 154 -15.47 12.90 5.20
CA PHE A 154 -15.50 11.56 4.62
C PHE A 154 -15.91 10.53 5.67
N VAL A 155 -17.02 9.83 5.44
CA VAL A 155 -17.50 8.72 6.29
C VAL A 155 -17.23 7.41 5.54
N PRO A 156 -16.30 6.56 6.02
CA PRO A 156 -16.01 5.27 5.40
C PRO A 156 -17.21 4.32 5.41
N ASP A 157 -17.27 3.41 4.44
CA ASP A 157 -18.27 2.34 4.44
C ASP A 157 -18.17 1.49 5.72
N GLY A 158 -19.32 1.25 6.35
CA GLY A 158 -19.41 0.49 7.60
C GLY A 158 -19.22 1.34 8.87
N GLU A 159 -18.77 2.59 8.75
CA GLU A 159 -18.57 3.51 9.88
C GLU A 159 -19.70 4.54 9.98
N ARG A 160 -19.84 5.18 11.16
CA ARG A 160 -20.77 6.30 11.37
C ARG A 160 -20.03 7.63 11.48
N GLU A 161 -18.84 7.57 12.05
CA GLU A 161 -17.89 8.65 12.26
C GLU A 161 -17.15 9.00 10.97
N THR A 162 -16.75 10.27 10.86
CA THR A 162 -15.84 10.72 9.80
C THR A 162 -14.42 10.21 10.04
N VAL A 163 -13.57 10.21 9.01
CA VAL A 163 -12.15 9.84 9.16
C VAL A 163 -11.45 10.71 10.20
N ALA A 164 -11.79 12.00 10.29
CA ALA A 164 -11.23 12.90 11.29
C ALA A 164 -11.76 12.68 12.73
N GLU A 165 -12.88 11.97 12.90
CA GLU A 165 -13.39 11.51 14.20
C GLU A 165 -12.81 10.15 14.58
N LEU A 166 -12.56 9.26 13.61
CA LEU A 166 -11.94 7.94 13.81
C LEU A 166 -10.45 8.02 14.17
N GLY A 167 -9.77 9.08 13.70
CA GLY A 167 -8.41 9.42 14.09
C GLY A 167 -7.30 8.62 13.38
N ASP A 168 -6.06 8.99 13.68
CA ASP A 168 -4.86 8.48 12.98
C ASP A 168 -4.67 6.98 13.17
N ALA A 169 -4.97 6.44 14.35
CA ALA A 169 -4.85 5.00 14.62
C ALA A 169 -5.79 4.17 13.73
N TRP A 170 -6.98 4.68 13.40
CA TRP A 170 -7.88 4.02 12.45
C TRP A 170 -7.35 4.16 11.03
N LYS A 171 -6.84 5.35 10.66
CA LYS A 171 -6.26 5.60 9.32
C LYS A 171 -5.09 4.68 9.01
N GLU A 172 -4.23 4.42 9.98
CA GLU A 172 -3.09 3.49 9.83
C GLU A 172 -3.51 2.07 9.44
N ARG A 173 -4.72 1.65 9.86
CA ARG A 173 -5.26 0.32 9.56
C ARG A 173 -6.19 0.28 8.35
N ASN A 174 -6.87 1.38 8.02
CA ASN A 174 -8.02 1.30 7.12
C ASN A 174 -7.94 2.25 5.91
N SER A 175 -7.11 3.30 5.97
CA SER A 175 -7.05 4.32 4.93
C SER A 175 -6.65 3.77 3.56
N HIS A 176 -7.01 4.50 2.52
CA HIS A 176 -6.56 4.27 1.14
C HIS A 176 -5.02 4.22 1.05
N ARG A 177 -4.31 5.11 1.76
CA ARG A 177 -2.84 5.10 1.81
C ARG A 177 -2.29 3.88 2.56
N ALA A 178 -2.92 3.45 3.64
CA ALA A 178 -2.54 2.21 4.34
C ALA A 178 -2.71 0.96 3.46
N ARG A 179 -3.78 0.92 2.66
CA ARG A 179 -4.02 -0.13 1.66
C ARG A 179 -2.96 -0.09 0.55
N ALA A 180 -2.62 1.10 0.05
CA ALA A 180 -1.58 1.30 -0.95
C ALA A 180 -0.19 0.87 -0.43
N ALA A 181 0.16 1.25 0.80
CA ALA A 181 1.42 0.86 1.44
C ALA A 181 1.54 -0.66 1.61
N ARG A 182 0.46 -1.34 2.04
CA ARG A 182 0.43 -2.81 2.08
C ARG A 182 0.59 -3.43 0.69
N ALA A 183 -0.05 -2.87 -0.34
CA ALA A 183 0.12 -3.31 -1.72
C ALA A 183 1.57 -3.12 -2.21
N LEU A 184 2.25 -2.05 -1.76
CA LEU A 184 3.65 -1.80 -2.09
C LEU A 184 4.60 -2.78 -1.39
N LEU A 185 4.44 -3.00 -0.07
CA LEU A 185 5.23 -3.98 0.69
C LEU A 185 5.09 -5.38 0.10
N ALA A 186 3.90 -5.70 -0.38
CA ALA A 186 3.64 -6.93 -1.08
C ALA A 186 4.39 -7.07 -2.41
N ALA A 187 4.38 -6.03 -3.24
CA ALA A 187 5.15 -6.01 -4.49
C ALA A 187 6.65 -6.19 -4.21
N LEU A 188 7.15 -5.56 -3.14
CA LEU A 188 8.53 -5.72 -2.68
C LEU A 188 8.80 -7.17 -2.22
N ALA A 189 7.95 -7.74 -1.36
CA ALA A 189 8.10 -9.11 -0.87
C ALA A 189 8.12 -10.12 -2.01
N MET A 190 7.25 -9.95 -3.01
CA MET A 190 7.25 -10.77 -4.22
C MET A 190 8.57 -10.67 -5.01
N THR A 191 9.15 -9.47 -5.10
CA THR A 191 10.44 -9.26 -5.77
C THR A 191 11.58 -9.95 -5.01
N LEU A 192 11.60 -9.85 -3.68
CA LEU A 192 12.61 -10.49 -2.83
C LEU A 192 12.50 -12.02 -2.82
N LEU A 193 11.28 -12.57 -2.81
CA LEU A 193 11.05 -14.03 -2.94
C LEU A 193 11.61 -14.57 -4.26
N VAL A 194 11.45 -13.81 -5.34
CA VAL A 194 11.98 -14.15 -6.66
C VAL A 194 13.50 -14.08 -6.70
N ALA A 195 14.10 -13.04 -6.09
CA ALA A 195 15.54 -12.85 -6.04
C ALA A 195 16.25 -13.89 -5.14
N GLY A 196 15.63 -14.29 -4.03
CA GLY A 196 16.15 -15.26 -3.06
C GLY A 196 16.24 -16.70 -3.59
N CYS A 197 15.54 -17.02 -4.70
CA CYS A 197 15.68 -18.31 -5.39
C CYS A 197 16.89 -18.40 -6.35
N GLY A 198 17.85 -17.47 -6.28
CA GLY A 198 19.08 -17.52 -7.08
C GLY A 198 18.87 -17.28 -8.58
N GLY A 199 17.74 -16.69 -8.96
CA GLY A 199 17.42 -16.38 -10.35
C GLY A 199 17.31 -14.88 -10.55
N THR A 200 18.13 -14.32 -11.44
CA THR A 200 17.99 -12.95 -11.97
C THR A 200 16.54 -12.64 -12.36
N ASP A 201 16.12 -11.36 -12.27
CA ASP A 201 14.76 -10.80 -12.45
C ASP A 201 13.83 -11.49 -13.47
N LYS A 202 14.41 -12.00 -14.54
CA LYS A 202 13.66 -12.72 -15.58
C LYS A 202 13.11 -14.06 -15.08
N THR A 203 13.53 -14.59 -13.95
CA THR A 203 13.22 -15.96 -13.50
C THR A 203 11.88 -16.05 -12.77
N GLY A 204 11.54 -15.10 -11.89
CA GLY A 204 10.24 -15.10 -11.19
C GLY A 204 9.05 -14.81 -12.09
N ILE A 205 9.18 -13.81 -12.97
CA ILE A 205 8.18 -13.53 -14.02
C ILE A 205 8.05 -14.73 -14.96
N ARG A 206 9.14 -15.44 -15.29
CA ARG A 206 9.08 -16.70 -16.05
C ARG A 206 8.41 -17.84 -15.29
N VAL A 207 8.58 -17.94 -13.98
CA VAL A 207 7.93 -18.96 -13.13
C VAL A 207 6.42 -18.71 -13.09
N LEU A 208 5.98 -17.48 -12.81
CA LEU A 208 4.56 -17.11 -12.82
C LEU A 208 3.96 -17.22 -14.24
N ARG A 209 4.65 -16.72 -15.28
CA ARG A 209 4.20 -16.90 -16.67
C ARG A 209 4.14 -18.36 -17.10
N ARG A 210 5.10 -19.21 -16.70
CA ARG A 210 5.07 -20.67 -16.97
C ARG A 210 3.93 -21.35 -16.21
N PHE A 211 3.67 -20.93 -14.98
CA PHE A 211 2.54 -21.39 -14.18
C PHE A 211 1.20 -21.10 -14.88
N PHE A 212 1.01 -19.89 -15.40
CA PHE A 212 -0.18 -19.52 -16.19
C PHE A 212 -0.20 -20.03 -17.63
N ALA A 213 0.94 -20.42 -18.21
CA ALA A 213 1.03 -20.92 -19.59
C ALA A 213 0.70 -22.42 -19.75
N ALA A 214 0.62 -23.18 -18.65
CA ALA A 214 0.46 -24.63 -18.66
C ALA A 214 -0.96 -25.15 -19.01
N GLY A 215 -1.87 -24.30 -19.50
CA GLY A 215 -3.17 -24.71 -20.02
C GLY A 215 -4.07 -25.37 -18.96
N PRO A 216 -5.08 -26.19 -19.35
CA PRO A 216 -6.19 -26.66 -18.48
C PRO A 216 -5.76 -27.51 -17.25
N VAL A 217 -4.45 -27.67 -17.06
CA VAL A 217 -3.75 -28.53 -16.12
C VAL A 217 -2.97 -27.68 -15.08
N ALA A 218 -3.59 -26.62 -14.56
CA ALA A 218 -3.44 -26.31 -13.13
C ALA A 218 -3.72 -27.58 -12.27
N ARG A 219 -4.58 -28.46 -12.80
CA ARG A 219 -5.05 -29.71 -12.20
C ARG A 219 -4.01 -30.82 -11.99
N LYS A 220 -2.78 -30.74 -12.52
CA LYS A 220 -1.66 -31.63 -12.14
C LYS A 220 -0.51 -30.89 -11.41
N LEU A 221 -0.66 -29.62 -11.05
CA LEU A 221 0.42 -28.89 -10.40
C LEU A 221 0.63 -29.26 -8.92
N GLY A 222 -0.33 -29.93 -8.28
CA GLY A 222 -0.13 -30.61 -7.00
C GLY A 222 0.84 -31.81 -7.06
N THR A 223 1.18 -32.34 -8.25
CA THR A 223 2.16 -33.43 -8.39
C THR A 223 3.55 -32.94 -8.80
N ARG A 224 3.69 -31.67 -9.22
CA ARG A 224 5.00 -31.03 -9.52
C ARG A 224 5.47 -30.07 -8.43
N PHE A 225 4.53 -29.58 -7.62
CA PHE A 225 4.75 -29.09 -6.26
C PHE A 225 4.14 -30.09 -5.27
N PRO A 226 4.71 -31.30 -5.12
CA PRO A 226 4.33 -32.13 -3.99
C PRO A 226 4.67 -31.30 -2.76
N HIS A 227 3.72 -31.06 -1.85
CA HIS A 227 3.93 -30.46 -0.53
C HIS A 227 5.41 -30.38 -0.11
N LYS A 228 6.10 -29.35 -0.58
CA LYS A 228 7.36 -28.91 -0.03
C LYS A 228 7.00 -27.54 0.49
N PRO A 229 6.45 -27.46 1.72
CA PRO A 229 6.55 -26.24 2.50
C PRO A 229 7.97 -25.72 2.32
N GLY A 230 8.10 -24.65 1.54
CA GLY A 230 9.32 -23.88 1.50
C GLY A 230 9.31 -23.08 2.77
N THR A 231 9.91 -23.62 3.83
CA THR A 231 10.29 -22.87 5.00
C THR A 231 11.50 -22.04 4.60
N LEU A 232 11.30 -20.77 4.30
CA LEU A 232 12.42 -19.85 4.13
C LEU A 232 12.92 -19.49 5.53
N PRO A 233 14.17 -19.83 5.89
CA PRO A 233 14.76 -19.29 7.11
C PRO A 233 14.85 -17.79 6.91
N CYS A 234 14.13 -17.05 7.73
CA CYS A 234 14.24 -15.60 7.80
C CYS A 234 14.72 -15.22 9.19
N THR A 235 15.43 -14.11 9.27
CA THR A 235 15.90 -13.60 10.55
C THR A 235 15.02 -12.42 10.91
N VAL A 236 14.31 -12.54 12.03
CA VAL A 236 13.39 -11.52 12.51
C VAL A 236 13.81 -11.17 13.91
N ASP A 237 14.25 -9.94 14.11
CA ASP A 237 14.44 -9.46 15.48
C ASP A 237 13.12 -9.19 16.21
N ASP A 238 13.01 -9.75 17.40
CA ASP A 238 11.92 -9.55 18.33
C ASP A 238 12.47 -8.83 19.56
N SER A 239 12.08 -7.57 19.75
CA SER A 239 12.37 -6.80 20.95
C SER A 239 13.88 -6.70 21.31
N GLY A 240 14.75 -6.58 20.30
CA GLY A 240 16.21 -6.48 20.45
C GLY A 240 16.94 -7.84 20.45
N THR A 241 16.22 -8.94 20.18
CA THR A 241 16.79 -10.28 20.04
C THR A 241 16.59 -10.78 18.62
N THR A 242 17.68 -11.08 17.91
CA THR A 242 17.61 -11.68 16.58
C THR A 242 17.15 -13.13 16.65
N VAL A 243 15.94 -13.43 16.17
CA VAL A 243 15.33 -14.77 16.21
C VAL A 243 15.30 -15.40 14.82
N GLN A 244 15.56 -16.70 14.74
CA GLN A 244 15.32 -17.49 13.53
C GLN A 244 13.82 -17.74 13.38
N ALA A 245 13.23 -17.30 12.28
CA ALA A 245 11.83 -17.50 11.95
C ALA A 245 11.67 -18.27 10.63
N THR A 246 10.45 -18.70 10.38
CA THR A 246 10.16 -19.59 9.26
C THR A 246 8.98 -19.04 8.46
N CYS A 247 9.23 -18.52 7.26
CA CYS A 247 8.15 -18.12 6.37
C CYS A 247 7.72 -19.32 5.53
N ALA A 248 6.44 -19.69 5.59
CA ALA A 248 5.83 -20.64 4.69
C ALA A 248 5.18 -19.89 3.52
N THR A 249 5.48 -20.30 2.29
CA THR A 249 4.84 -19.75 1.08
C THR A 249 4.05 -20.84 0.37
N ASP A 250 2.81 -20.54 0.01
CA ASP A 250 1.93 -21.36 -0.82
C ASP A 250 1.43 -20.54 -2.02
N ILE A 251 1.17 -21.19 -3.15
CA ILE A 251 0.63 -20.52 -4.35
C ILE A 251 -0.55 -21.34 -4.87
N SER A 252 -1.73 -20.75 -4.77
CA SER A 252 -3.00 -21.34 -5.19
C SER A 252 -3.58 -20.58 -6.39
N LEU A 253 -4.23 -21.27 -7.33
CA LEU A 253 -4.97 -20.63 -8.42
C LEU A 253 -6.42 -20.38 -8.00
N VAL A 254 -6.92 -19.18 -8.27
CA VAL A 254 -8.31 -18.81 -7.94
C VAL A 254 -9.16 -18.66 -9.21
N LYS A 255 -8.59 -18.20 -10.32
CA LYS A 255 -9.22 -18.14 -11.65
C LYS A 255 -8.18 -18.44 -12.76
N PRO A 256 -8.61 -18.73 -14.01
CA PRO A 256 -7.69 -18.99 -15.12
C PRO A 256 -6.67 -17.87 -15.37
N ASP A 257 -7.01 -16.63 -15.01
CA ASP A 257 -6.21 -15.42 -15.14
C ASP A 257 -5.70 -14.86 -13.79
N LYS A 258 -5.98 -15.55 -12.66
CA LYS A 258 -5.66 -15.05 -11.31
C LYS A 258 -5.14 -16.14 -10.37
N ALA A 259 -4.04 -15.85 -9.68
CA ALA A 259 -3.50 -16.64 -8.59
C ALA A 259 -3.67 -15.92 -7.24
N VAL A 260 -3.74 -16.68 -6.17
CA VAL A 260 -3.48 -16.22 -4.80
C VAL A 260 -2.17 -16.82 -4.35
N VAL A 261 -1.17 -15.98 -4.08
CA VAL A 261 0.00 -16.39 -3.31
C VAL A 261 -0.37 -16.19 -1.86
N THR A 262 -0.23 -17.23 -1.05
CA THR A 262 -0.37 -17.13 0.41
C THR A 262 1.04 -17.14 0.99
N LEU A 263 1.41 -16.12 1.74
CA LEU A 263 2.62 -16.12 2.52
C LEU A 263 2.24 -16.07 3.99
N THR A 264 2.52 -17.14 4.70
CA THR A 264 2.30 -17.26 6.13
C THR A 264 3.64 -17.13 6.83
N GLU A 265 3.83 -16.04 7.55
CA GLU A 265 4.99 -15.84 8.41
C GLU A 265 4.71 -16.51 9.76
N ALA A 266 5.39 -17.61 10.07
CA ALA A 266 5.25 -18.30 11.36
C ALA A 266 6.46 -17.98 12.25
N TRP A 267 6.18 -17.45 13.43
CA TRP A 267 7.20 -16.98 14.38
C TRP A 267 7.49 -18.10 15.38
N ASN A 268 8.77 -18.43 15.57
CA ASN A 268 9.15 -19.59 16.40
C ASN A 268 8.91 -19.38 17.92
N HIS A 269 8.54 -18.19 18.39
CA HIS A 269 8.41 -17.87 19.82
C HIS A 269 7.08 -17.26 20.28
N GLY A 270 6.03 -17.37 19.47
CA GLY A 270 4.68 -17.06 19.92
C GLY A 270 3.71 -17.53 18.86
N ALA A 271 2.50 -17.91 19.24
CA ALA A 271 1.42 -18.33 18.34
C ALA A 271 0.91 -17.17 17.42
N LYS A 272 1.81 -16.29 16.98
CA LYS A 272 1.60 -15.15 16.11
C LYS A 272 1.97 -15.58 14.70
N ALA A 273 0.99 -15.53 13.80
CA ALA A 273 1.21 -15.72 12.38
C ALA A 273 0.52 -14.58 11.63
N HIS A 274 1.25 -13.97 10.70
CA HIS A 274 0.66 -13.08 9.71
C HIS A 274 0.50 -13.87 8.43
N THR A 275 -0.73 -13.93 7.92
CA THR A 275 -1.00 -14.52 6.61
C THR A 275 -1.32 -13.41 5.62
N TRP A 276 -0.54 -13.35 4.56
CA TRP A 276 -0.69 -12.43 3.46
C TRP A 276 -1.24 -13.19 2.26
N PHE A 277 -2.33 -12.71 1.68
CA PHE A 277 -2.90 -13.21 0.45
C PHE A 277 -2.66 -12.19 -0.65
N PHE A 278 -1.81 -12.54 -1.62
CA PHE A 278 -1.52 -11.73 -2.80
C PHE A 278 -2.36 -12.22 -3.97
N PHE A 279 -3.27 -11.40 -4.46
CA PHE A 279 -4.05 -11.70 -5.66
C PHE A 279 -3.28 -11.21 -6.86
N ILE A 280 -2.78 -12.11 -7.70
CA ILE A 280 -1.87 -11.81 -8.81
C ILE A 280 -2.54 -12.12 -10.14
N ARG A 281 -2.47 -11.18 -11.10
CA ARG A 281 -2.94 -11.39 -12.48
C ARG A 281 -1.94 -12.22 -13.28
N ARG A 282 -2.40 -12.78 -14.40
CA ARG A 282 -1.57 -13.56 -15.35
C ARG A 282 -0.32 -12.84 -15.86
N ASP A 283 -0.34 -11.51 -15.92
CA ASP A 283 0.80 -10.70 -16.34
C ASP A 283 1.88 -10.51 -15.26
N GLY A 284 1.60 -10.92 -14.02
CA GLY A 284 2.48 -10.78 -12.86
C GLY A 284 2.14 -9.57 -11.98
N SER A 285 1.15 -8.75 -12.34
CA SER A 285 0.74 -7.61 -11.52
C SER A 285 -0.02 -8.05 -10.27
N VAL A 286 0.30 -7.43 -9.13
CA VAL A 286 -0.45 -7.60 -7.88
C VAL A 286 -1.75 -6.78 -7.98
N GLN A 287 -2.89 -7.45 -7.95
CA GLN A 287 -4.21 -6.82 -7.99
C GLN A 287 -4.62 -6.29 -6.61
N SER A 288 -4.40 -7.08 -5.56
CA SER A 288 -4.78 -6.73 -4.19
C SER A 288 -4.04 -7.60 -3.20
N VAL A 289 -3.98 -7.13 -1.96
CA VAL A 289 -3.31 -7.81 -0.86
C VAL A 289 -4.23 -7.78 0.34
N VAL A 290 -4.47 -8.95 0.93
CA VAL A 290 -5.23 -9.08 2.18
C VAL A 290 -4.28 -9.62 3.23
N GLN A 291 -4.25 -8.99 4.40
CA GLN A 291 -3.50 -9.46 5.55
C GLN A 291 -4.49 -9.94 6.61
N GLU A 292 -4.32 -11.15 7.12
CA GLU A 292 -5.09 -11.71 8.23
C GLU A 292 -4.17 -12.02 9.43
N GLY A 293 -4.64 -11.74 10.65
CA GLY A 293 -3.93 -11.92 11.92
C GLY A 293 -3.93 -10.66 12.82
N SER A 294 -3.93 -10.83 14.14
CA SER A 294 -4.14 -9.73 15.11
C SER A 294 -2.82 -9.15 15.66
N PRO A 295 -2.72 -7.81 15.86
CA PRO A 295 -1.94 -7.25 16.96
C PRO A 295 -2.78 -7.37 18.25
N SER A 296 -2.19 -7.87 19.33
CA SER A 296 -2.80 -7.76 20.67
C SER A 296 -1.74 -7.43 21.72
N PRO A 297 -2.14 -6.72 22.80
CA PRO A 297 -1.25 -5.91 23.61
C PRO A 297 -0.36 -6.77 24.51
N VAL A 298 0.81 -6.21 24.82
CA VAL A 298 1.72 -6.73 25.84
C VAL A 298 1.00 -6.74 27.18
N THR A 299 0.58 -7.91 27.66
CA THR A 299 0.35 -8.11 29.09
C THR A 299 1.71 -8.31 29.75
N THR A 300 2.23 -7.25 30.35
CA THR A 300 3.28 -7.35 31.38
C THR A 300 2.75 -8.20 32.52
N THR A 301 3.19 -9.45 32.60
CA THR A 301 3.05 -10.25 33.82
C THR A 301 4.19 -9.85 34.74
N THR A 302 3.94 -8.89 35.62
CA THR A 302 4.79 -8.66 36.79
C THR A 302 4.58 -9.84 37.74
N SER A 303 5.57 -10.72 37.86
CA SER A 303 5.60 -11.73 38.91
C SER A 303 6.14 -11.11 40.20
N HIS A 304 5.37 -11.25 41.28
CA HIS A 304 5.81 -11.09 42.66
C HIS A 304 6.86 -12.15 43.04
#